data_AF-A0AAV5AYQ6-F1
#
_entry.id   AF-A0AAV5AYQ6-F1
#
_cell.length_a   1.000
_cell.length_b   1.000
_cell.length_c   1.000
_cell.angle_alpha   90.00
_cell.angle_beta   90.00
_cell.angle_gamma   90.00
#
_symmetry.space_group_name_H-M   'P 1'
#
loop_
_entity.id
_entity.type
_entity.pdbx_description
1 polymer ?
#
loop_
_entity_poly.entity_id
_entity_poly.type
_entity_poly.pdbx_seq_one_letter_code
_entity_poly.pdbx_strand_id
1 'polypeptide(L)'
;MYKISKISVYILGIIGAILWIALAGFADGNDINNAPMQWMFIISYILLAIAILMATISGAKNIMSSPKALKKTLLYTGVFVVIVLVSYLLAMGESNTTEHWVSTGLIAFYILTAMATGLLIFTGIKNALIK
;
A
#
# COMPACT_ATOMS: atom_id res chain seq x y z
N MET A 1 15.71 -7.87 20.98
CA MET A 1 14.27 -8.03 20.66
C MET A 1 14.04 -8.88 19.38
N TYR A 2 14.79 -9.99 19.18
CA TYR A 2 14.80 -10.74 17.90
C TYR A 2 14.48 -12.24 18.03
N LYS A 3 14.33 -12.79 19.24
CA LYS A 3 14.18 -14.25 19.42
C LYS A 3 12.75 -14.73 19.14
N ILE A 4 11.74 -14.04 19.69
CA ILE A 4 10.33 -14.44 19.59
C ILE A 4 9.76 -14.21 18.18
N SER A 5 10.05 -13.04 17.58
CA SER A 5 9.62 -12.74 16.20
C SER A 5 10.24 -13.71 15.20
N LYS A 6 11.53 -14.03 15.34
CA LYS A 6 12.22 -15.00 14.48
C LYS A 6 11.60 -16.40 14.58
N ILE A 7 11.31 -16.88 15.79
CA ILE A 7 10.64 -18.18 16.01
C ILE A 7 9.23 -18.20 15.43
N SER A 8 8.47 -17.12 15.59
CA SER A 8 7.10 -17.04 15.04
C SER A 8 7.10 -17.12 13.51
N VAL A 9 8.06 -16.47 12.85
CA VAL A 9 8.22 -16.52 11.39
C VAL A 9 8.61 -17.92 10.92
N TYR A 10 9.49 -18.62 11.66
CA TYR A 10 9.84 -20.01 11.32
C TYR A 10 8.64 -20.95 11.43
N ILE A 11 7.83 -20.84 12.49
CA ILE A 11 6.64 -21.67 12.67
C ILE A 11 5.64 -21.43 11.53
N LEU A 12 5.37 -20.17 11.18
CA LEU A 12 4.49 -19.82 10.07
C LEU A 12 5.00 -20.34 8.72
N GLY A 13 6.32 -20.24 8.49
CA GLY A 13 6.95 -20.78 7.28
C GLY A 13 6.81 -22.30 7.15
N ILE A 14 7.01 -23.03 8.25
CA ILE A 14 6.86 -24.49 8.28
C ILE A 14 5.40 -24.90 8.04
N ILE A 15 4.44 -24.24 8.71
CA ILE A 15 3.01 -24.50 8.51
C ILE A 15 2.61 -24.24 7.06
N GLY A 16 3.07 -23.13 6.48
CA GLY A 16 2.82 -22.80 5.06
C GLY A 16 3.38 -23.86 4.11
N ALA A 17 4.61 -24.33 4.35
CA ALA A 17 5.23 -25.36 3.53
C ALA A 17 4.48 -26.71 3.62
N ILE A 18 4.06 -27.12 4.83
CA ILE A 18 3.27 -28.34 5.03
C ILE A 18 1.94 -28.26 4.28
N LEU A 19 1.23 -27.14 4.40
CA LEU A 19 -0.05 -26.95 3.71
C LEU A 19 0.12 -26.90 2.19
N TRP A 20 1.22 -26.32 1.70
CA TRP A 20 1.52 -26.30 0.27
C TRP A 20 1.82 -27.70 -0.29
N ILE A 21 2.62 -28.50 0.43
CA ILE A 21 2.84 -29.92 0.08
C ILE A 21 1.52 -30.70 0.14
N ALA A 22 0.68 -30.42 1.15
CA ALA A 22 -0.62 -31.06 1.28
C ALA A 22 -1.55 -30.74 0.10
N LEU A 23 -1.55 -29.48 -0.34
CA LEU A 23 -2.28 -29.01 -1.52
C LEU A 23 -1.78 -29.68 -2.81
N ALA A 24 -0.46 -29.82 -2.96
CA ALA A 24 0.14 -30.38 -4.17
C ALA A 24 0.01 -31.91 -4.27
N GLY A 25 -0.04 -32.62 -3.13
CA GLY A 25 0.07 -34.08 -3.10
C GLY A 25 -1.22 -34.84 -2.77
N PHE A 26 -2.14 -34.26 -1.99
CA PHE A 26 -3.29 -34.99 -1.42
C PHE A 26 -4.64 -34.35 -1.70
N ALA A 27 -4.64 -33.25 -2.44
CA ALA A 27 -5.78 -32.36 -2.57
C ALA A 27 -6.44 -32.59 -3.94
N ASP A 28 -7.74 -32.91 -3.94
CA ASP A 28 -8.51 -32.97 -5.18
C ASP A 28 -8.76 -31.55 -5.67
N GLY A 29 -8.29 -31.23 -6.87
CA GLY A 29 -8.41 -29.91 -7.48
C GLY A 29 -9.85 -29.54 -7.86
N ASN A 30 -10.77 -30.52 -7.89
CA ASN A 30 -12.18 -30.30 -8.21
C ASN A 30 -13.09 -30.20 -6.97
N ASP A 31 -12.56 -30.47 -5.77
CA ASP A 31 -13.33 -30.36 -4.53
C ASP A 31 -13.19 -28.96 -3.92
N ILE A 32 -14.31 -28.23 -3.89
CA ILE A 32 -14.41 -26.91 -3.26
C ILE A 32 -14.26 -26.97 -1.73
N ASN A 33 -14.43 -28.14 -1.11
CA ASN A 33 -14.28 -28.37 0.33
C ASN A 33 -12.90 -28.95 0.69
N ASN A 34 -11.91 -28.72 -0.17
CA ASN A 34 -10.53 -29.14 0.04
C ASN A 34 -9.91 -28.42 1.27
N ALA A 35 -9.73 -29.17 2.35
CA ALA A 35 -9.25 -28.65 3.63
C ALA A 35 -7.89 -27.93 3.53
N PRO A 36 -6.83 -28.50 2.89
CA PRO A 36 -5.58 -27.78 2.62
C PRO A 36 -5.78 -26.39 1.99
N MET A 37 -6.65 -26.28 0.98
CA MET A 37 -6.95 -25.01 0.32
C MET A 37 -7.64 -24.01 1.25
N GLN A 38 -8.66 -24.45 1.99
CA GLN A 38 -9.36 -23.60 2.95
C GLN A 38 -8.42 -23.06 4.04
N TRP A 39 -7.57 -23.92 4.61
CA TRP A 39 -6.59 -23.51 5.62
C TRP A 39 -5.55 -22.53 5.09
N MET A 40 -5.11 -22.67 3.83
CA MET A 40 -4.21 -21.69 3.19
C MET A 40 -4.87 -20.31 3.06
N PHE A 41 -6.13 -20.23 2.67
CA PHE A 41 -6.85 -18.96 2.62
C PHE A 41 -7.01 -18.33 4.00
N ILE A 42 -7.39 -19.13 5.02
CA ILE A 42 -7.53 -18.64 6.39
C ILE A 42 -6.20 -18.03 6.89
N ILE A 43 -5.09 -18.74 6.72
CA ILE A 43 -3.76 -18.24 7.13
C ILE A 43 -3.39 -16.98 6.33
N SER A 44 -3.69 -16.93 5.04
CA SER A 44 -3.43 -15.76 4.20
C SER A 44 -4.22 -14.53 4.68
N TYR A 45 -5.49 -14.69 5.04
CA TYR A 45 -6.30 -13.60 5.60
C TYR A 45 -5.80 -13.15 6.97
N ILE A 46 -5.37 -14.09 7.83
CA ILE A 46 -4.77 -13.76 9.13
C ILE A 46 -3.47 -12.97 8.93
N LEU A 47 -2.60 -13.41 8.02
CA LEU A 47 -1.34 -12.72 7.71
C LEU A 47 -1.60 -11.34 7.11
N LEU A 48 -2.58 -11.21 6.23
CA LEU A 48 -3.00 -9.92 5.68
C LEU A 48 -3.48 -8.98 6.78
N ALA A 49 -4.34 -9.46 7.69
CA ALA A 49 -4.81 -8.68 8.83
C ALA A 49 -3.65 -8.22 9.73
N ILE A 50 -2.73 -9.11 10.05
CA ILE A 50 -1.52 -8.78 10.84
C ILE A 50 -0.64 -7.77 10.09
N ALA A 51 -0.44 -7.95 8.78
CA ALA A 51 0.36 -7.05 7.97
C ALA A 51 -0.25 -5.63 7.94
N ILE A 52 -1.56 -5.52 7.74
CA ILE A 52 -2.28 -4.24 7.77
C ILE A 52 -2.14 -3.59 9.16
N LEU A 53 -2.36 -4.34 10.24
CA LEU A 53 -2.24 -3.84 11.60
C LEU A 53 -0.81 -3.34 11.89
N MET A 54 0.19 -4.16 11.60
CA MET A 54 1.60 -3.84 11.87
C MET A 54 2.08 -2.67 11.00
N ALA A 55 1.72 -2.63 9.71
CA ALA A 55 2.06 -1.53 8.83
C ALA A 55 1.42 -0.22 9.31
N THR A 56 0.16 -0.26 9.72
CA THR A 56 -0.56 0.92 10.23
C THR A 56 0.06 1.42 11.54
N ILE A 57 0.30 0.53 12.51
CA ILE A 57 0.90 0.89 13.80
C ILE A 57 2.33 1.41 13.61
N SER A 58 3.14 0.73 12.80
CA SER A 58 4.52 1.13 12.50
C SER A 58 4.57 2.48 11.77
N GLY A 59 3.73 2.66 10.76
CA GLY A 59 3.60 3.92 10.03
C GLY A 59 3.19 5.07 10.94
N ALA A 60 2.13 4.89 11.72
CA ALA A 60 1.65 5.89 12.67
C ALA A 60 2.74 6.24 13.71
N LYS A 61 3.39 5.23 14.30
CA LYS A 61 4.48 5.44 15.26
C LYS A 61 5.65 6.20 14.63
N ASN A 62 6.01 5.87 13.39
CA ASN A 62 7.09 6.55 12.68
C ASN A 62 6.76 8.03 12.43
N ILE A 63 5.52 8.35 12.07
CA ILE A 63 5.07 9.74 11.88
C ILE A 63 5.11 10.49 13.23
N MET A 64 4.64 9.87 14.31
CA MET A 64 4.60 10.47 15.66
C MET A 64 5.96 10.48 16.37
N SER A 65 6.97 9.77 15.84
CA SER A 65 8.27 9.60 16.49
C SER A 65 9.04 10.90 16.69
N SER A 66 8.75 11.94 15.90
CA SER A 66 9.35 13.26 16.07
C SER A 66 8.46 14.36 15.50
N PRO A 67 8.54 15.59 16.06
CA PRO A 67 7.85 16.75 15.49
C PRO A 67 8.23 17.01 14.02
N LYS A 68 9.47 16.68 13.64
CA LYS A 68 9.97 16.82 12.27
C LYS A 68 9.30 15.84 11.29
N ALA A 69 9.15 14.57 11.68
CA ALA A 69 8.48 13.56 10.86
C ALA A 69 6.98 13.87 10.73
N LEU A 70 6.34 14.28 11.83
CA LEU A 70 4.94 14.69 11.85
C LEU A 70 4.70 15.89 10.92
N LYS A 71 5.51 16.95 11.05
CA LYS A 71 5.39 18.15 10.20
C LYS A 71 5.56 17.84 8.72
N LYS A 72 6.54 17.02 8.36
CA LYS A 72 6.75 16.61 6.95
C LYS A 72 5.56 15.82 6.41
N THR A 73 5.07 14.86 7.19
CA THR A 73 3.92 14.05 6.79
C THR A 73 2.68 14.91 6.60
N LEU A 74 2.42 15.83 7.53
CA LEU A 74 1.30 16.76 7.44
C LEU A 74 1.44 17.69 6.23
N LEU A 75 2.64 18.21 5.95
CA LEU A 75 2.90 19.06 4.79
C LEU A 75 2.61 18.30 3.48
N TYR A 76 3.16 17.10 3.31
CA TYR A 76 2.99 16.33 2.09
C TYR A 76 1.55 15.86 1.90
N THR A 77 0.91 15.40 2.98
CA THR A 77 -0.51 15.01 2.95
C THR A 77 -1.40 16.22 2.66
N GLY A 78 -1.09 17.38 3.26
CA GLY A 78 -1.81 18.62 3.01
C GLY A 78 -1.72 19.07 1.56
N VAL A 79 -0.52 19.05 0.96
CA VAL A 79 -0.33 19.35 -0.47
C VAL A 79 -1.12 18.37 -1.35
N PHE A 80 -1.06 17.07 -1.03
CA PHE A 80 -1.86 16.06 -1.75
C PHE A 80 -3.36 16.34 -1.68
N VAL A 81 -3.89 16.65 -0.48
CA VAL A 81 -5.31 17.01 -0.29
C VAL A 81 -5.68 18.26 -1.08
N VAL A 82 -4.82 19.29 -1.10
CA VAL A 82 -5.06 20.50 -1.90
C VAL A 82 -5.16 20.15 -3.39
N ILE A 83 -4.29 19.28 -3.90
CA ILE A 83 -4.35 18.84 -5.30
C ILE A 83 -5.66 18.10 -5.59
N VAL A 84 -6.08 17.20 -4.70
CA VAL A 84 -7.36 16.49 -4.85
C VAL A 84 -8.54 17.47 -4.84
N LEU A 85 -8.54 18.45 -3.93
CA LEU A 85 -9.59 19.48 -3.87
C LEU A 85 -9.64 20.32 -5.13
N VAL A 86 -8.48 20.81 -5.62
CA VAL A 86 -8.41 21.55 -6.89
C VAL A 86 -8.92 20.68 -8.04
N SER A 87 -8.51 19.41 -8.08
CA SER A 87 -8.96 18.47 -9.12
C SER A 87 -10.47 18.23 -9.07
N TYR A 88 -11.03 18.15 -7.86
CA TYR A 88 -12.47 17.98 -7.65
C TYR A 88 -13.26 19.19 -8.15
N LEU A 89 -12.78 20.41 -7.87
CA LEU A 89 -13.38 21.65 -8.37
C LEU A 89 -13.32 21.73 -9.90
N LEU A 90 -12.21 21.30 -10.51
CA LEU A 90 -12.06 21.27 -11.97
C LEU A 90 -12.95 20.22 -12.63
N ALA A 91 -13.27 19.13 -11.94
CA ALA A 91 -14.11 18.05 -12.45
C ALA A 91 -15.63 18.35 -12.38
N MET A 92 -16.06 19.51 -11.83
CA MET A 92 -17.48 19.84 -11.62
C MET A 92 -18.34 19.90 -12.90
N GLY A 93 -17.75 19.79 -14.09
CA GLY A 93 -18.49 19.70 -15.35
C GLY A 93 -19.13 18.33 -15.64
N GLU A 94 -18.84 17.31 -14.84
CA GLU A 94 -19.39 15.96 -15.03
C GLU A 94 -20.83 15.84 -14.53
N SER A 95 -21.67 15.15 -15.30
CA SER A 95 -23.12 15.04 -15.04
C SER A 95 -23.47 14.05 -13.93
N ASN A 96 -22.68 12.98 -13.78
CA ASN A 96 -22.91 11.93 -12.81
C ASN A 96 -21.89 11.97 -11.68
N THR A 97 -22.32 11.62 -10.46
CA THR A 97 -21.44 11.58 -9.27
C THR A 97 -20.28 10.60 -9.46
N THR A 98 -20.51 9.44 -10.06
CA THR A 98 -19.46 8.47 -10.35
C THR A 98 -18.44 9.02 -11.35
N GLU A 99 -18.91 9.63 -12.44
CA GLU A 99 -18.05 10.27 -13.44
C GLU A 99 -17.23 11.41 -12.81
N HIS A 100 -17.84 12.18 -11.92
CA HIS A 100 -17.18 13.27 -11.22
C HIS A 100 -15.98 12.81 -10.37
N TRP A 101 -16.14 11.72 -9.60
CA TRP A 101 -15.04 11.14 -8.81
C TRP A 101 -13.95 10.51 -9.68
N VAL A 102 -14.32 9.87 -10.79
CA VAL A 102 -13.36 9.32 -11.75
C VAL A 102 -12.56 10.44 -12.42
N SER A 103 -13.23 11.50 -12.89
CA SER A 103 -12.61 12.68 -13.49
C SER A 103 -11.71 13.42 -12.49
N THR A 104 -12.16 13.57 -11.24
CA THR A 104 -11.33 14.10 -10.13
C THR A 104 -10.03 13.33 -9.96
N GLY A 105 -10.12 11.98 -9.91
CA GLY A 105 -8.94 11.12 -9.76
C GLY A 105 -7.98 11.24 -10.94
N LEU A 106 -8.52 11.33 -12.17
CA LEU A 106 -7.73 11.45 -13.38
C LEU A 106 -7.02 12.81 -13.49
N ILE A 107 -7.71 13.91 -13.18
CA ILE A 107 -7.13 15.26 -13.14
C ILE A 107 -6.03 15.33 -12.07
N ALA A 108 -6.28 14.79 -10.86
CA ALA A 108 -5.27 14.75 -9.80
C ALA A 108 -4.03 13.97 -10.24
N PHE A 109 -4.23 12.82 -10.89
CA PHE A 109 -3.14 12.02 -11.45
C PHE A 109 -2.32 12.79 -12.49
N TYR A 110 -2.97 13.51 -13.41
CA TYR A 110 -2.26 14.32 -14.41
C TYR A 110 -1.45 15.45 -13.78
N ILE A 111 -2.01 16.17 -12.81
CA ILE A 111 -1.29 17.24 -12.08
C ILE A 111 -0.05 16.67 -11.37
N LEU A 112 -0.23 15.58 -10.62
CA LEU A 112 0.86 14.93 -9.90
C LEU A 112 1.94 14.40 -10.85
N THR A 113 1.54 13.79 -11.96
CA THR A 113 2.48 13.24 -12.95
C THR A 113 3.29 14.36 -13.61
N ALA A 114 2.64 15.45 -14.04
CA ALA A 114 3.33 16.59 -14.62
C ALA A 114 4.35 17.19 -13.65
N MET A 115 3.98 17.38 -12.38
CA MET A 115 4.91 17.86 -11.35
C MET A 115 6.05 16.87 -11.10
N ALA A 116 5.76 15.58 -11.00
CA ALA A 116 6.78 14.56 -10.75
C ALA A 116 7.81 14.52 -11.89
N THR A 117 7.35 14.48 -13.13
CA THR A 117 8.23 14.50 -14.31
C THR A 117 9.03 15.80 -14.38
N GLY A 118 8.41 16.96 -14.13
CA GLY A 118 9.11 18.24 -14.09
C GLY A 118 10.19 18.30 -13.01
N LEU A 119 9.90 17.83 -11.80
CA LEU A 119 10.85 17.77 -10.69
C LEU A 119 12.00 16.81 -10.98
N LEU A 120 11.74 15.65 -11.60
CA LEU A 120 12.77 14.70 -11.99
C LEU A 120 13.72 15.31 -13.02
N ILE A 121 13.20 15.98 -14.05
CA ILE A 121 14.01 16.67 -15.07
C ILE A 121 14.84 17.77 -14.40
N PHE A 122 14.23 18.63 -13.59
CA PHE A 122 14.92 19.70 -12.89
C PHE A 122 16.03 19.16 -11.98
N THR A 123 15.74 18.12 -11.21
CA THR A 123 16.73 17.49 -10.31
C THR A 123 17.86 16.85 -11.10
N GLY A 124 17.56 16.20 -12.22
CA GLY A 124 18.55 15.63 -13.13
C GLY A 124 19.52 16.68 -13.70
N ILE A 125 18.98 17.78 -14.24
CA ILE A 125 19.77 18.89 -14.77
C ILE A 125 20.61 19.53 -13.67
N LYS A 126 19.99 19.84 -12.52
CA LYS A 126 20.68 20.45 -11.38
C LYS A 126 21.86 19.60 -10.92
N ASN A 127 21.67 18.30 -10.78
CA ASN A 127 22.73 17.40 -10.33
C ASN A 127 23.85 17.24 -11.38
N ALA A 128 23.52 17.37 -12.68
CA ALA A 128 24.52 17.33 -13.75
C ALA A 128 25.35 18.63 -13.85
N LEU A 129 24.75 19.78 -13.55
CA LEU A 129 25.40 21.10 -13.63
C LEU A 129 26.19 21.46 -12.36
N ILE A 130 25.70 21.06 -11.18
CA ILE A 130 26.35 21.35 -9.88
C ILE A 130 27.28 20.20 -9.50
N LYS A 131 28.05 19.67 -10.46
CA LYS A 131 29.10 18.70 -10.17
C LYS A 131 30.24 19.37 -9.41
#